data_AF-A0A8H7F120-F1
#
_entry.id   AF-A0A8H7F120-F1
#
_cell.length_a   1.000
_cell.length_b   1.000
_cell.length_c   1.000
_cell.angle_alpha   90.00
_cell.angle_beta   90.00
_cell.angle_gamma   90.00
#
_symmetry.space_group_name_H-M   'P 1'
#
loop_
_entity.id
_entity.type
_entity.pdbx_description
1 polymer ?
#
loop_
_entity_poly.entity_id
_entity_poly.type
_entity_poly.pdbx_seq_one_letter_code
_entity_poly.pdbx_strand_id
1 'polypeptide(L)'
;MSGATASSDSRFYISEASDHKYVLPSDYEEKRRLDIQSKAVNELFDNKLIRAPIELKEGDTVLDSGTGSGHWLLSLSKQVPSTINLIGINISSQIFPSPEITPPNATFTQLSITSLPPSWSNTITLIHQRLLLAALQLPEWKIAVNSMYQSLVPGGYVQLFEPIADFISPSEEIRKHKAWAIRANLVAGIRNIDLNVIQRIPAWLEEAGFVDVQIEKRGLPLGSWGGDLGKWGLEASMGFWPAMKDAFMKVDKSGLIANEEEYDEVVKDLRKKCEETPGTYFEYWVFVARKPVV
;
A
#
# COMPACT_ATOMS: atom_id res chain seq x y z
N MET A 1 -27.53 -30.28 16.62
CA MET A 1 -26.14 -29.81 16.63
C MET A 1 -26.17 -28.32 16.37
N SER A 2 -26.15 -27.54 17.44
CA SER A 2 -26.20 -26.08 17.41
C SER A 2 -24.94 -25.53 16.77
N GLY A 3 -25.09 -24.88 15.60
CA GLY A 3 -24.03 -24.09 15.00
C GLY A 3 -23.70 -22.91 15.91
N ALA A 4 -22.47 -22.89 16.41
CA ALA A 4 -21.92 -21.69 17.00
C ALA A 4 -21.51 -20.75 15.85
N THR A 5 -22.34 -19.75 15.59
CA THR A 5 -21.88 -18.52 14.94
C THR A 5 -20.95 -17.83 15.91
N ALA A 6 -19.64 -17.98 15.71
CA ALA A 6 -18.66 -17.14 16.39
C ALA A 6 -18.83 -15.71 15.85
N SER A 7 -19.43 -14.85 16.66
CA SER A 7 -19.21 -13.41 16.57
C SER A 7 -17.73 -13.18 16.90
N SER A 8 -16.90 -12.83 15.92
CA SER A 8 -15.52 -12.43 16.21
C SER A 8 -15.36 -10.94 15.92
N ASP A 9 -15.75 -10.10 16.87
CA ASP A 9 -15.40 -8.67 16.90
C ASP A 9 -13.88 -8.45 17.06
N SER A 10 -13.07 -9.51 17.12
CA SER A 10 -11.62 -9.44 17.24
C SER A 10 -10.95 -9.32 15.86
N ARG A 11 -10.33 -8.17 15.59
CA ARG A 11 -9.42 -7.96 14.46
C ARG A 11 -8.17 -8.86 14.59
N PHE A 12 -7.60 -9.33 13.48
CA PHE A 12 -6.36 -10.13 13.50
C PHE A 12 -5.15 -9.26 13.16
N TYR A 13 -4.13 -9.22 14.03
CA TYR A 13 -2.89 -8.45 13.82
C TYR A 13 -1.67 -9.36 13.69
N ILE A 14 -0.88 -9.18 12.63
CA ILE A 14 0.33 -10.00 12.38
C ILE A 14 1.38 -9.79 13.48
N SER A 15 1.46 -8.57 14.03
CA SER A 15 2.36 -8.23 15.14
C SER A 15 2.08 -8.97 16.44
N GLU A 16 0.90 -9.59 16.58
CA GLU A 16 0.56 -10.41 17.74
C GLU A 16 0.97 -11.89 17.54
N ALA A 17 1.24 -12.29 16.29
CA ALA A 17 1.61 -13.65 15.91
C ALA A 17 3.08 -13.78 15.47
N SER A 18 3.84 -12.68 15.39
CA SER A 18 5.22 -12.65 14.90
C SER A 18 5.96 -11.38 15.36
N ASP A 19 7.29 -11.34 15.19
CA ASP A 19 8.12 -10.16 15.50
C ASP A 19 7.94 -8.99 14.52
N HIS A 20 7.04 -9.11 13.54
CA HIS A 20 6.75 -8.03 12.60
C HIS A 20 6.08 -6.85 13.33
N LYS A 21 6.54 -5.63 13.06
CA LYS A 21 5.97 -4.40 13.65
C LYS A 21 4.83 -3.81 12.81
N TYR A 22 4.20 -4.62 11.96
CA TYR A 22 3.08 -4.19 11.13
C TYR A 22 1.83 -3.99 11.98
N VAL A 23 1.26 -2.78 11.91
CA VAL A 23 0.22 -2.33 12.86
C VAL A 23 -1.19 -2.42 12.32
N LEU A 24 -1.36 -2.59 11.01
CA LEU A 24 -2.68 -2.77 10.42
C LEU A 24 -3.11 -4.23 10.60
N PRO A 25 -4.44 -4.47 10.67
CA PRO A 25 -4.99 -5.81 10.72
C PRO A 25 -4.70 -6.60 9.43
N SER A 26 -4.95 -7.90 9.47
CA SER A 26 -4.78 -8.84 8.36
C SER A 26 -5.92 -9.86 8.35
N ASP A 27 -7.15 -9.35 8.37
CA ASP A 27 -8.41 -10.10 8.39
C ASP A 27 -9.28 -9.80 7.15
N TYR A 28 -10.46 -10.42 7.08
CA TYR A 28 -11.40 -10.26 5.96
C TYR A 28 -11.89 -8.81 5.79
N GLU A 29 -12.11 -8.11 6.90
CA GLU A 29 -12.52 -6.71 6.87
C GLU A 29 -11.42 -5.83 6.26
N GLU A 30 -10.16 -6.06 6.65
CA GLU A 30 -9.03 -5.38 6.05
C GLU A 30 -8.87 -5.72 4.57
N LYS A 31 -9.06 -6.98 4.19
CA LYS A 31 -9.04 -7.39 2.79
C LYS A 31 -10.03 -6.55 1.96
N ARG A 32 -11.26 -6.35 2.44
CA ARG A 32 -12.26 -5.52 1.76
C ARG A 32 -11.83 -4.06 1.66
N ARG A 33 -11.25 -3.50 2.73
CA ARG A 33 -10.72 -2.12 2.73
C ARG A 33 -9.62 -1.96 1.68
N LEU A 34 -8.68 -2.89 1.62
CA LEU A 34 -7.60 -2.93 0.64
C LEU A 34 -8.13 -3.05 -0.80
N ASP A 35 -9.17 -3.85 -1.03
CA ASP A 35 -9.78 -3.99 -2.36
C ASP A 35 -10.42 -2.67 -2.84
N ILE A 36 -11.08 -1.92 -1.94
CA ILE A 36 -11.63 -0.58 -2.24
C ILE A 36 -10.49 0.40 -2.57
N GLN A 37 -9.46 0.43 -1.73
CA GLN A 37 -8.30 1.30 -1.95
C GLN A 37 -7.58 0.96 -3.26
N SER A 38 -7.43 -0.32 -3.56
CA SER A 38 -6.86 -0.81 -4.82
C SER A 38 -7.64 -0.31 -6.02
N LYS A 39 -8.97 -0.40 -5.98
CA LYS A 39 -9.83 0.07 -7.07
C LYS A 39 -9.68 1.58 -7.29
N ALA A 40 -9.71 2.37 -6.20
CA ALA A 40 -9.55 3.82 -6.29
C ALA A 40 -8.20 4.22 -6.88
N VAL A 41 -7.11 3.56 -6.44
CA VAL A 41 -5.76 3.82 -6.99
C VAL A 41 -5.66 3.38 -8.45
N ASN A 42 -6.21 2.22 -8.83
CA ASN A 42 -6.19 1.79 -10.23
C ASN A 42 -6.94 2.79 -11.13
N GLU A 43 -8.12 3.23 -10.72
CA GLU A 43 -8.93 4.22 -11.46
C GLU A 43 -8.22 5.58 -11.54
N LEU A 44 -7.56 6.02 -10.46
CA LEU A 44 -6.74 7.24 -10.44
C LEU A 44 -5.65 7.23 -11.51
N PHE A 45 -5.09 6.07 -11.83
CA PHE A 45 -4.03 5.88 -12.84
C PHE A 45 -4.57 5.31 -14.16
N ASP A 46 -5.79 5.69 -14.53
CA ASP A 46 -6.45 5.36 -15.81
C ASP A 46 -6.65 3.85 -16.04
N ASN A 47 -6.68 3.06 -14.96
CA ASN A 47 -6.67 1.59 -14.99
C ASN A 47 -5.44 0.98 -15.70
N LYS A 48 -4.40 1.77 -15.97
CA LYS A 48 -3.13 1.29 -16.53
C LYS A 48 -2.24 0.79 -15.40
N LEU A 49 -2.25 -0.54 -15.20
CA LEU A 49 -1.56 -1.21 -14.08
C LEU A 49 -0.04 -1.21 -14.22
N ILE A 50 0.48 -1.42 -15.43
CA ILE A 50 1.92 -1.30 -15.74
C ILE A 50 2.22 0.11 -16.20
N ARG A 51 2.95 0.88 -15.39
CA ARG A 51 3.37 2.25 -15.71
C ARG A 51 4.75 2.30 -16.35
N ALA A 52 5.58 1.31 -16.04
CA ALA A 52 6.89 1.15 -16.68
C ALA A 52 6.76 1.04 -18.22
N PRO A 53 7.65 1.68 -18.99
CA PRO A 53 7.68 1.55 -20.45
C PRO A 53 8.29 0.20 -20.86
N ILE A 54 7.59 -0.88 -20.52
CA ILE A 54 7.98 -2.26 -20.80
C ILE A 54 6.85 -3.02 -21.49
N GLU A 55 7.23 -3.85 -22.45
CA GLU A 55 6.37 -4.86 -23.04
C GLU A 55 6.77 -6.23 -22.48
N LEU A 56 5.85 -6.89 -21.78
CA LEU A 56 6.07 -8.22 -21.22
C LEU A 56 5.98 -9.27 -22.33
N LYS A 57 6.92 -10.21 -22.31
CA LYS A 57 7.08 -11.29 -23.27
C LYS A 57 6.84 -12.64 -22.61
N GLU A 58 6.60 -13.66 -23.44
CA GLU A 58 6.44 -15.03 -22.96
C GLU A 58 7.60 -15.47 -22.05
N GLY A 59 7.25 -16.01 -20.88
CA GLY A 59 8.20 -16.44 -19.85
C GLY A 59 8.66 -15.34 -18.89
N ASP A 60 8.31 -14.07 -19.14
CA ASP A 60 8.60 -13.00 -18.18
C ASP A 60 7.90 -13.22 -16.84
N THR A 61 8.56 -12.75 -15.78
CA THR A 61 8.05 -12.82 -14.41
C THR A 61 7.73 -11.43 -13.88
N VAL A 62 6.54 -11.27 -13.30
CA VAL A 62 6.10 -10.06 -12.58
C VAL A 62 5.95 -10.38 -11.11
N LEU A 63 6.57 -9.58 -10.25
CA LEU A 63 6.44 -9.67 -8.80
C LEU A 63 5.62 -8.50 -8.24
N ASP A 64 4.61 -8.81 -7.43
CA ASP A 64 3.88 -7.85 -6.60
C ASP A 64 4.34 -7.98 -5.14
N SER A 65 5.15 -7.01 -4.70
CA SER A 65 5.73 -6.92 -3.37
C SER A 65 4.73 -6.30 -2.38
N GLY A 66 4.39 -7.02 -1.32
CA GLY A 66 3.35 -6.59 -0.39
C GLY A 66 1.95 -6.67 -1.03
N THR A 67 1.69 -7.76 -1.75
CA THR A 67 0.50 -7.96 -2.59
C THR A 67 -0.82 -7.86 -1.82
N GLY A 68 -0.78 -8.04 -0.49
CA GLY A 68 -1.95 -8.00 0.38
C GLY A 68 -3.03 -8.98 -0.08
N SER A 69 -4.16 -8.45 -0.53
CA SER A 69 -5.29 -9.24 -1.06
C SER A 69 -5.05 -9.88 -2.43
N GLY A 70 -3.93 -9.55 -3.08
CA GLY A 70 -3.64 -9.96 -4.46
C GLY A 70 -4.38 -9.16 -5.52
N HIS A 71 -5.18 -8.14 -5.15
CA HIS A 71 -6.07 -7.45 -6.08
C HIS A 71 -5.36 -6.88 -7.30
N TRP A 72 -4.18 -6.28 -7.14
CA TRP A 72 -3.43 -5.72 -8.27
C TRP A 72 -3.01 -6.82 -9.23
N LEU A 73 -2.39 -7.89 -8.72
CA LEU A 73 -1.91 -9.01 -9.52
C LEU A 73 -3.04 -9.79 -10.22
N LEU A 74 -4.18 -9.97 -9.54
CA LEU A 74 -5.40 -10.56 -10.12
C LEU A 74 -6.07 -9.67 -11.16
N SER A 75 -5.85 -8.35 -11.10
CA SER A 75 -6.29 -7.43 -12.15
C SER A 75 -5.34 -7.49 -13.35
N LEU A 76 -4.03 -7.59 -13.09
CA LEU A 76 -3.01 -7.72 -14.12
C LEU A 76 -3.15 -9.02 -14.91
N SER A 77 -3.45 -10.14 -14.26
CA SER A 77 -3.63 -11.45 -14.92
C SER A 77 -4.69 -11.45 -16.01
N LYS A 78 -5.66 -10.52 -15.96
CA LYS A 78 -6.70 -10.34 -16.98
C LYS A 78 -6.24 -9.48 -18.17
N GLN A 79 -5.11 -8.79 -18.04
CA GLN A 79 -4.56 -7.86 -19.03
C GLN A 79 -3.28 -8.38 -19.70
N VAL A 80 -2.71 -9.47 -19.20
CA VAL A 80 -1.49 -10.08 -19.74
C VAL A 80 -1.72 -11.51 -20.21
N PRO A 81 -0.94 -12.03 -21.18
CA PRO A 81 -1.00 -13.43 -21.58
C PRO A 81 -0.77 -14.38 -20.39
N SER A 82 -1.39 -15.56 -20.42
CA SER A 82 -1.19 -16.59 -19.40
C SER A 82 0.24 -17.16 -19.38
N THR A 83 1.06 -16.82 -20.38
CA THR A 83 2.49 -17.16 -20.44
C THR A 83 3.36 -16.27 -19.56
N ILE A 84 2.80 -15.20 -18.99
CA ILE A 84 3.48 -14.37 -17.98
C ILE A 84 3.33 -15.04 -16.62
N ASN A 85 4.44 -15.23 -15.93
CA ASN A 85 4.47 -15.76 -14.57
C ASN A 85 4.21 -14.62 -13.56
N LEU A 86 3.17 -14.77 -12.74
CA LEU A 86 2.75 -13.75 -11.78
C LEU A 86 3.02 -14.24 -10.36
N ILE A 87 3.77 -13.46 -9.58
CA ILE A 87 4.10 -13.80 -8.20
C ILE A 87 3.65 -12.69 -7.27
N GLY A 88 2.84 -13.01 -6.26
CA GLY A 88 2.48 -12.09 -5.19
C GLY A 88 3.14 -12.52 -3.88
N ILE A 89 3.83 -11.60 -3.21
CA ILE A 89 4.42 -11.88 -1.89
C ILE A 89 3.82 -10.99 -0.81
N ASN A 90 3.62 -11.52 0.38
CA ASN A 90 3.23 -10.76 1.55
C ASN A 90 3.79 -11.43 2.81
N ILE A 91 4.01 -10.65 3.87
CA ILE A 91 4.47 -11.22 5.16
C ILE A 91 3.42 -12.09 5.86
N SER A 92 2.15 -11.98 5.44
CA SER A 92 1.03 -12.79 5.92
C SER A 92 0.28 -13.43 4.78
N SER A 93 -0.06 -14.71 4.95
CA SER A 93 -0.88 -15.47 4.01
C SER A 93 -2.39 -15.33 4.25
N GLN A 94 -2.82 -14.73 5.37
CA GLN A 94 -4.23 -14.69 5.79
C GLN A 94 -5.15 -13.94 4.82
N ILE A 95 -4.63 -12.91 4.17
CA ILE A 95 -5.40 -12.07 3.25
C ILE A 95 -5.20 -12.47 1.79
N PHE A 96 -4.46 -13.54 1.49
CA PHE A 96 -4.29 -14.03 0.13
C PHE A 96 -5.62 -14.36 -0.53
N PRO A 97 -5.70 -14.26 -1.87
CA PRO A 97 -6.87 -14.68 -2.59
C PRO A 97 -7.10 -16.18 -2.43
N SER A 98 -8.36 -16.59 -2.49
CA SER A 98 -8.70 -18.00 -2.40
C SER A 98 -8.22 -18.76 -3.65
N PRO A 99 -7.97 -20.07 -3.55
CA PRO A 99 -7.52 -20.87 -4.69
C PRO A 99 -8.47 -20.79 -5.89
N GLU A 100 -9.78 -20.65 -5.66
CA GLU A 100 -10.81 -20.66 -6.71
C GLU A 100 -10.76 -19.41 -7.61
N ILE A 101 -10.22 -18.29 -7.12
CA ILE A 101 -10.09 -17.04 -7.87
C ILE A 101 -8.66 -16.79 -8.35
N THR A 102 -7.72 -17.67 -7.99
CA THR A 102 -6.31 -17.56 -8.36
C THR A 102 -6.10 -18.17 -9.76
N PRO A 103 -5.62 -17.40 -10.75
CA PRO A 103 -5.41 -17.92 -12.08
C PRO A 103 -4.20 -18.88 -12.13
N PRO A 104 -4.14 -19.82 -13.09
CA PRO A 104 -3.09 -20.84 -13.15
C PRO A 104 -1.66 -20.30 -13.27
N ASN A 105 -1.51 -19.07 -13.79
CA ASN A 105 -0.22 -18.39 -13.95
C ASN A 105 0.13 -17.47 -12.78
N ALA A 106 -0.63 -17.49 -11.68
CA ALA A 106 -0.34 -16.69 -10.50
C ALA A 106 -0.06 -17.56 -9.27
N THR A 107 0.96 -17.19 -8.50
CA THR A 107 1.32 -17.81 -7.22
C THR A 107 1.40 -16.77 -6.12
N PHE A 108 0.85 -17.07 -4.95
CA PHE A 108 0.93 -16.24 -3.75
C PHE A 108 1.78 -16.93 -2.69
N THR A 109 2.78 -16.25 -2.14
CA THR A 109 3.74 -16.85 -1.20
C THR A 109 4.01 -15.93 -0.02
N GLN A 110 4.02 -16.52 1.18
CA GLN A 110 4.37 -15.76 2.38
C GLN A 110 5.89 -15.49 2.40
N LEU A 111 6.28 -14.25 2.12
CA LEU A 111 7.67 -13.82 1.99
C LEU A 111 7.78 -12.30 2.18
N SER A 112 8.92 -11.84 2.71
CA SER A 112 9.25 -10.42 2.81
C SER A 112 10.12 -9.96 1.65
N ILE A 113 9.84 -8.77 1.10
CA ILE A 113 10.69 -8.12 0.10
C ILE A 113 12.12 -7.86 0.61
N THR A 114 12.30 -7.76 1.92
CA THR A 114 13.62 -7.56 2.55
C THR A 114 14.44 -8.85 2.67
N SER A 115 13.89 -9.99 2.25
CA SER A 115 14.53 -11.30 2.38
C SER A 115 14.16 -12.24 1.22
N LEU A 116 14.24 -11.74 -0.02
CA LEU A 116 14.04 -12.56 -1.21
C LEU A 116 15.10 -13.66 -1.34
N PRO A 117 14.75 -14.85 -1.88
CA PRO A 117 15.70 -15.94 -2.05
C PRO A 117 16.78 -15.56 -3.10
N PRO A 118 18.06 -15.94 -2.88
CA PRO A 118 19.14 -15.66 -3.84
C PRO A 118 18.90 -16.23 -5.24
N SER A 119 18.11 -17.30 -5.35
CA SER A 119 17.73 -17.91 -6.63
C SER A 119 16.87 -17.02 -7.53
N TRP A 120 16.32 -15.91 -7.00
CA TRP A 120 15.57 -14.92 -7.78
C TRP A 120 16.44 -13.79 -8.34
N SER A 121 17.78 -13.88 -8.19
CA SER A 121 18.69 -12.89 -8.76
C SER A 121 18.62 -12.91 -10.29
N ASN A 122 18.36 -11.74 -10.88
CA ASN A 122 18.16 -11.56 -12.33
C ASN A 122 17.12 -12.52 -12.94
N THR A 123 15.97 -12.71 -12.29
CA THR A 123 14.89 -13.55 -12.82
C THR A 123 13.57 -12.81 -13.02
N ILE A 124 13.44 -11.59 -12.50
CA ILE A 124 12.18 -10.84 -12.51
C ILE A 124 12.25 -9.72 -13.54
N THR A 125 11.21 -9.59 -14.36
CA THR A 125 11.15 -8.58 -15.43
C THR A 125 10.54 -7.27 -14.93
N LEU A 126 9.50 -7.35 -14.10
CA LEU A 126 8.83 -6.21 -13.49
C LEU A 126 8.57 -6.45 -12.01
N ILE A 127 8.92 -5.50 -11.15
CA ILE A 127 8.51 -5.48 -9.74
C ILE A 127 7.54 -4.32 -9.53
N HIS A 128 6.36 -4.64 -9.02
CA HIS A 128 5.40 -3.68 -8.50
C HIS A 128 5.39 -3.71 -6.98
N GLN A 129 5.25 -2.54 -6.36
CA GLN A 129 4.98 -2.39 -4.93
C GLN A 129 4.08 -1.18 -4.72
N ARG A 130 3.18 -1.25 -3.75
CA ARG A 130 2.42 -0.08 -3.33
C ARG A 130 2.07 -0.09 -1.85
N LEU A 131 1.86 1.11 -1.30
CA LEU A 131 1.26 1.33 0.02
C LEU A 131 2.03 0.68 1.19
N LEU A 132 3.35 0.56 1.08
CA LEU A 132 4.19 0.00 2.14
C LEU A 132 4.73 1.07 3.11
N LEU A 133 4.31 2.33 2.98
CA LEU A 133 4.63 3.42 3.90
C LEU A 133 4.45 3.02 5.38
N ALA A 134 3.35 2.36 5.73
CA ALA A 134 3.08 1.91 7.10
C ALA A 134 3.62 0.50 7.41
N ALA A 135 4.24 -0.16 6.43
CA ALA A 135 4.70 -1.55 6.52
C ALA A 135 6.21 -1.69 6.68
N LEU A 136 6.99 -0.84 6.01
CA LEU A 136 8.45 -0.87 6.06
C LEU A 136 8.98 0.25 6.97
N GLN A 137 9.87 -0.12 7.89
CA GLN A 137 10.69 0.83 8.61
C GLN A 137 11.75 1.44 7.69
N LEU A 138 12.28 2.60 8.08
CA LEU A 138 13.26 3.36 7.31
C LEU A 138 14.47 2.52 6.82
N PRO A 139 15.12 1.66 7.64
CA PRO A 139 16.22 0.82 7.15
C PRO A 139 15.76 -0.24 6.15
N GLU A 140 14.52 -0.74 6.31
CA GLU A 140 13.95 -1.80 5.48
C GLU A 140 13.65 -1.32 4.06
N TRP A 141 13.33 -0.03 3.88
CA TRP A 141 13.19 0.56 2.54
C TRP A 141 14.44 0.42 1.68
N LYS A 142 15.62 0.72 2.23
CA LYS A 142 16.88 0.55 1.50
C LYS A 142 17.16 -0.92 1.19
N ILE A 143 16.86 -1.82 2.11
CA ILE A 143 17.01 -3.26 1.89
C ILE A 143 16.08 -3.71 0.76
N ALA A 144 14.80 -3.33 0.81
CA ALA A 144 13.81 -3.67 -0.19
C ALA A 144 14.22 -3.19 -1.58
N VAL A 145 14.64 -1.92 -1.73
CA VAL A 145 15.10 -1.37 -3.02
C VAL A 145 16.31 -2.13 -3.55
N ASN A 146 17.28 -2.49 -2.70
CA ASN A 146 18.42 -3.31 -3.10
C ASN A 146 17.99 -4.73 -3.52
N SER A 147 17.09 -5.37 -2.78
CA SER A 147 16.55 -6.69 -3.13
C SER A 147 15.83 -6.65 -4.49
N MET A 148 15.05 -5.60 -4.75
CA MET A 148 14.43 -5.39 -6.06
C MET A 148 15.46 -5.26 -7.18
N TYR A 149 16.51 -4.46 -6.97
CA TYR A 149 17.58 -4.28 -7.95
C TYR A 149 18.29 -5.62 -8.26
N GLN A 150 18.61 -6.41 -7.24
CA GLN A 150 19.27 -7.71 -7.43
C GLN A 150 18.38 -8.70 -8.17
N SER A 151 17.08 -8.73 -7.86
CA SER A 151 16.15 -9.68 -8.47
C SER A 151 15.75 -9.35 -9.91
N LEU A 152 15.78 -8.07 -10.30
CA LEU A 152 15.45 -7.67 -11.66
C LEU A 152 16.47 -8.17 -12.68
N VAL A 153 16.01 -8.64 -13.83
CA VAL A 153 16.85 -8.88 -15.01
C VAL A 153 17.45 -7.54 -15.50
N PRO A 154 18.61 -7.55 -16.19
CA PRO A 154 19.08 -6.35 -16.88
C PRO A 154 18.01 -5.80 -17.84
N GLY A 155 17.74 -4.50 -17.78
CA GLY A 155 16.64 -3.86 -18.52
C GLY A 155 15.25 -3.99 -17.88
N GLY A 156 15.10 -4.76 -16.80
CA GLY A 156 13.86 -4.87 -16.02
C GLY A 156 13.53 -3.59 -15.25
N TYR A 157 12.28 -3.48 -14.79
CA TYR A 157 11.77 -2.26 -14.15
C TYR A 157 11.20 -2.49 -12.77
N VAL A 158 11.29 -1.45 -11.95
CA VAL A 158 10.49 -1.31 -10.73
C VAL A 158 9.44 -0.21 -10.92
N GLN A 159 8.26 -0.41 -10.36
CA GLN A 159 7.24 0.61 -10.18
C GLN A 159 6.73 0.63 -8.73
N LEU A 160 6.91 1.76 -8.05
CA LEU A 160 6.55 1.95 -6.64
C LEU A 160 5.45 3.00 -6.52
N PHE A 161 4.38 2.72 -5.77
CA PHE A 161 3.27 3.65 -5.56
C PHE A 161 3.12 3.96 -4.08
N GLU A 162 3.41 5.20 -3.69
CA GLU A 162 3.28 5.63 -2.30
C GLU A 162 2.53 6.96 -2.22
N PRO A 163 1.63 7.13 -1.24
CA PRO A 163 0.98 8.40 -1.02
C PRO A 163 1.89 9.34 -0.21
N ILE A 164 1.62 10.64 -0.30
CA ILE A 164 2.01 11.56 0.77
C ILE A 164 1.39 11.11 2.09
N ALA A 165 1.88 11.57 3.24
CA ALA A 165 1.25 11.20 4.50
C ALA A 165 -0.14 11.85 4.62
N ASP A 166 -0.21 13.19 4.54
CA ASP A 166 -1.40 13.97 4.87
C ASP A 166 -2.22 14.38 3.63
N PHE A 167 -3.44 14.88 3.80
CA PHE A 167 -4.23 15.35 2.65
C PHE A 167 -3.79 16.75 2.20
N ILE A 168 -3.77 16.98 0.89
CA ILE A 168 -3.66 18.33 0.34
C ILE A 168 -5.06 18.94 0.29
N SER A 169 -5.20 20.16 0.78
CA SER A 169 -6.48 20.85 0.79
C SER A 169 -6.31 22.37 0.74
N PRO A 170 -7.22 23.10 0.06
CA PRO A 170 -7.30 24.55 0.18
C PRO A 170 -7.74 25.00 1.59
N SER A 171 -8.46 24.15 2.33
CA SER A 171 -8.94 24.47 3.67
C SER A 171 -7.82 24.39 4.71
N GLU A 172 -7.64 25.48 5.45
CA GLU A 172 -6.72 25.51 6.59
C GLU A 172 -7.19 24.59 7.73
N GLU A 173 -8.51 24.45 7.91
CA GLU A 173 -9.08 23.58 8.93
C GLU A 173 -8.73 22.11 8.67
N ILE A 174 -8.77 21.67 7.40
CA ILE A 174 -8.33 20.33 7.03
C ILE A 174 -6.82 20.20 7.23
N ARG A 175 -6.01 21.18 6.80
CA ARG A 175 -4.55 21.13 6.95
C ARG A 175 -4.08 21.12 8.42
N LYS A 176 -4.86 21.67 9.35
CA LYS A 176 -4.56 21.71 10.79
C LYS A 176 -5.40 20.72 11.60
N HIS A 177 -6.08 19.79 10.93
CA HIS A 177 -7.02 18.89 11.57
C HIS A 177 -6.35 17.99 12.62
N LYS A 178 -7.05 17.71 13.72
CA LYS A 178 -6.54 16.91 14.85
C LYS A 178 -6.10 15.50 14.45
N ALA A 179 -6.68 14.95 13.39
CA ALA A 179 -6.30 13.65 12.82
C ALA A 179 -4.80 13.56 12.45
N TRP A 180 -4.16 14.66 12.04
CA TRP A 180 -2.73 14.66 11.72
C TRP A 180 -1.86 14.54 12.97
N ALA A 181 -2.28 15.15 14.08
CA ALA A 181 -1.62 14.94 15.37
C ALA A 181 -1.77 13.49 15.85
N ILE A 182 -2.94 12.88 15.67
CA ILE A 182 -3.19 11.45 15.96
C ILE A 182 -2.21 10.57 15.17
N ARG A 183 -2.12 10.80 13.86
CA ARG A 183 -1.20 10.05 13.00
C ARG A 183 0.26 10.28 13.38
N ALA A 184 0.67 11.52 13.64
CA ALA A 184 2.04 11.83 14.04
C ALA A 184 2.42 11.14 15.35
N ASN A 185 1.51 11.13 16.33
CA ASN A 185 1.70 10.42 17.59
C ASN A 185 1.81 8.90 17.38
N LEU A 186 0.93 8.33 16.52
CA LEU A 186 0.97 6.92 16.15
C LEU A 186 2.31 6.53 15.54
N VAL A 187 2.80 7.30 14.55
CA VAL A 187 4.12 7.07 13.94
C VAL A 187 5.25 7.25 14.94
N ALA A 188 5.19 8.23 15.84
CA ALA A 188 6.20 8.38 16.88
C ALA A 188 6.23 7.19 17.85
N GLY A 189 5.07 6.59 18.15
CA GLY A 189 4.96 5.36 18.92
C GLY A 189 5.49 4.13 18.18
N ILE A 190 5.22 4.05 16.87
CA ILE A 190 5.71 3.00 15.98
C ILE A 190 7.10 3.37 15.47
N ARG A 191 8.11 3.08 16.29
CA ARG A 191 9.52 3.44 16.02
C ARG A 191 9.95 3.10 14.59
N ASN A 192 10.71 4.01 13.99
CA ASN A 192 11.40 3.90 12.69
C ASN A 192 10.51 3.88 11.43
N ILE A 193 9.23 4.24 11.49
CA ILE A 193 8.46 4.59 10.29
C ILE A 193 8.77 6.04 9.89
N ASP A 194 9.01 6.29 8.60
CA ASP A 194 9.23 7.64 8.06
C ASP A 194 8.08 8.02 7.12
N LEU A 195 7.31 9.04 7.50
CA LEU A 195 6.19 9.56 6.71
C LEU A 195 6.61 10.28 5.43
N ASN A 196 7.91 10.52 5.23
CA ASN A 196 8.48 11.23 4.08
C ASN A 196 9.25 10.31 3.11
N VAL A 197 9.01 8.99 3.14
CA VAL A 197 9.70 8.03 2.24
C VAL A 197 9.62 8.42 0.77
N ILE A 198 8.52 9.02 0.32
CA ILE A 198 8.34 9.47 -1.07
C ILE A 198 9.44 10.44 -1.55
N GLN A 199 10.00 11.26 -0.64
CA GLN A 199 11.06 12.21 -0.99
C GLN A 199 12.42 11.51 -1.09
N ARG A 200 12.54 10.32 -0.49
CA ARG A 200 13.79 9.55 -0.41
C ARG A 200 13.88 8.44 -1.45
N ILE A 201 12.75 7.91 -1.91
CA ILE A 201 12.69 6.82 -2.89
C ILE A 201 13.55 7.10 -4.13
N PRO A 202 13.52 8.29 -4.77
CA PRO A 202 14.36 8.55 -5.94
C PRO A 202 15.85 8.34 -5.66
N ALA A 203 16.35 8.92 -4.56
CA ALA A 203 17.74 8.76 -4.16
C ALA A 203 18.09 7.31 -3.84
N TRP A 204 17.20 6.55 -3.19
CA TRP A 204 17.44 5.13 -2.91
C TRP A 204 17.48 4.26 -4.17
N LEU A 205 16.65 4.58 -5.16
CA LEU A 205 16.68 3.91 -6.47
C LEU A 205 18.03 4.19 -7.17
N GLU A 206 18.46 5.45 -7.22
CA GLU A 206 19.75 5.84 -7.81
C GLU A 206 20.94 5.20 -7.07
N GLU A 207 20.95 5.24 -5.73
CA GLU A 207 21.97 4.62 -4.88
C GLU A 207 22.10 3.11 -5.12
N ALA A 208 20.99 2.42 -5.39
CA ALA A 208 20.98 0.99 -5.69
C ALA A 208 21.46 0.66 -7.13
N GLY A 209 21.59 1.67 -7.99
CA GLY A 209 22.07 1.55 -9.36
C GLY A 209 20.97 1.57 -10.43
N PHE A 210 19.73 1.88 -10.07
CA PHE A 210 18.69 2.11 -11.08
C PHE A 210 18.99 3.37 -11.91
N VAL A 211 18.51 3.37 -13.16
CA VAL A 211 18.59 4.49 -14.10
C VAL A 211 17.19 4.89 -14.57
N ASP A 212 17.10 6.02 -15.25
CA ASP A 212 15.86 6.54 -15.84
C ASP A 212 14.72 6.70 -14.79
N VAL A 213 15.05 7.21 -13.60
CA VAL A 213 14.06 7.41 -12.52
C VAL A 213 13.04 8.47 -12.94
N GLN A 214 11.78 8.07 -13.05
CA GLN A 214 10.65 8.92 -13.41
C GLN A 214 9.65 8.98 -12.25
N ILE A 215 9.02 10.14 -12.09
CA ILE A 215 8.03 10.39 -11.04
C ILE A 215 6.75 10.93 -11.69
N GLU A 216 5.64 10.23 -11.48
CA GLU A 216 4.30 10.71 -11.81
C GLU A 216 3.53 11.00 -10.53
N LYS A 217 2.78 12.10 -10.47
CA LYS A 217 2.01 12.50 -9.29
C LYS A 217 0.54 12.68 -9.67
N ARG A 218 -0.37 12.15 -8.86
CA ARG A 218 -1.82 12.33 -9.05
C ARG A 218 -2.52 12.54 -7.72
N GLY A 219 -3.53 13.41 -7.70
CA GLY A 219 -4.37 13.64 -6.53
C GLY A 219 -5.64 12.80 -6.60
N LEU A 220 -5.83 11.89 -5.63
CA LEU A 220 -7.07 11.17 -5.43
C LEU A 220 -8.10 12.09 -4.77
N PRO A 221 -9.17 12.53 -5.45
CA PRO A 221 -10.17 13.40 -4.84
C PRO A 221 -10.84 12.73 -3.64
N LEU A 222 -11.18 13.51 -2.62
CA LEU A 222 -11.79 13.02 -1.39
C LEU A 222 -13.16 13.67 -1.17
N GLY A 223 -14.17 13.15 -1.86
CA GLY A 223 -15.57 13.53 -1.66
C GLY A 223 -16.41 13.41 -2.93
N SER A 224 -17.74 13.41 -2.81
CA SER A 224 -18.64 13.21 -3.97
C SER A 224 -18.53 14.29 -5.05
N TRP A 225 -18.00 15.48 -4.70
CA TRP A 225 -17.66 16.54 -5.65
C TRP A 225 -16.62 16.11 -6.70
N GLY A 226 -15.81 15.09 -6.40
CA GLY A 226 -14.88 14.46 -7.35
C GLY A 226 -15.48 13.34 -8.19
N GLY A 227 -16.81 13.22 -8.25
CA GLY A 227 -17.51 12.14 -8.93
C GLY A 227 -17.33 10.79 -8.22
N ASP A 228 -17.43 9.70 -8.97
CA ASP A 228 -17.31 8.35 -8.41
C ASP A 228 -15.91 8.08 -7.86
N LEU A 229 -14.85 8.51 -8.56
CA LEU A 229 -13.48 8.45 -8.06
C LEU A 229 -13.35 9.17 -6.71
N GLY A 230 -14.01 10.32 -6.55
CA GLY A 230 -14.02 11.07 -5.30
C GLY A 230 -14.70 10.32 -4.14
N LYS A 231 -15.80 9.62 -4.41
CA LYS A 231 -16.48 8.75 -3.43
C LYS A 231 -15.60 7.57 -3.03
N TRP A 232 -15.00 6.89 -4.00
CA TRP A 232 -14.08 5.77 -3.75
C TRP A 232 -12.83 6.22 -3.02
N GLY A 233 -12.29 7.39 -3.38
CA GLY A 233 -11.13 7.98 -2.74
C GLY A 233 -11.37 8.34 -1.28
N LEU A 234 -12.52 8.97 -0.99
CA LEU A 234 -12.91 9.24 0.39
C LEU A 234 -13.08 7.95 1.19
N GLU A 235 -13.79 6.96 0.65
CA GLU A 235 -14.03 5.69 1.35
C GLU A 235 -12.71 4.94 1.62
N ALA A 236 -11.84 4.83 0.62
CA ALA A 236 -10.53 4.21 0.75
C ALA A 236 -9.65 4.88 1.81
N SER A 237 -9.62 6.23 1.80
CA SER A 237 -8.78 7.01 2.72
C SER A 237 -9.35 7.01 4.13
N MET A 238 -10.68 7.01 4.27
CA MET A 238 -11.33 6.98 5.58
C MET A 238 -11.28 5.60 6.24
N GLY A 239 -11.30 4.52 5.45
CA GLY A 239 -11.19 3.16 5.97
C GLY A 239 -9.89 2.88 6.73
N PHE A 240 -8.83 3.66 6.48
CA PHE A 240 -7.55 3.54 7.20
C PHE A 240 -7.67 3.87 8.69
N TRP A 241 -8.52 4.84 9.07
CA TRP A 241 -8.59 5.30 10.46
C TRP A 241 -9.14 4.24 11.42
N PRO A 242 -10.29 3.59 11.15
CA PRO A 242 -10.75 2.49 12.00
C PRO A 242 -9.72 1.36 12.13
N ALA A 243 -9.01 1.02 11.05
CA ALA A 243 -7.99 -0.03 11.04
C ALA A 243 -6.77 0.29 11.91
N MET A 244 -6.52 1.57 12.22
CA MET A 244 -5.39 2.02 13.04
C MET A 244 -5.79 2.38 14.48
N LYS A 245 -7.08 2.30 14.80
CA LYS A 245 -7.61 2.76 16.08
C LYS A 245 -6.96 2.04 17.25
N ASP A 246 -6.95 0.70 17.24
CA ASP A 246 -6.35 -0.10 18.31
C ASP A 246 -4.87 0.21 18.51
N ALA A 247 -4.13 0.35 17.40
CA ALA A 247 -2.71 0.70 17.44
C ALA A 247 -2.49 2.07 18.06
N PHE A 248 -3.32 3.07 17.71
CA PHE A 248 -3.28 4.39 18.31
C PHE A 248 -3.61 4.38 19.81
N MET A 249 -4.70 3.72 20.22
CA MET A 249 -5.09 3.62 21.63
C MET A 249 -3.96 3.01 22.48
N LYS A 250 -3.22 2.03 21.93
CA LYS A 250 -2.09 1.39 22.62
C LYS A 250 -0.87 2.33 22.80
N VAL A 251 -0.69 3.34 21.93
CA VAL A 251 0.50 4.20 21.93
C VAL A 251 0.27 5.64 22.42
N ASP A 252 -0.98 6.11 22.48
CA ASP A 252 -1.30 7.47 22.96
C ASP A 252 -1.08 7.60 24.47
N LYS A 253 0.17 7.87 24.84
CA LYS A 253 0.57 8.21 26.21
C LYS A 253 0.33 9.68 26.55
N SER A 254 0.00 10.50 25.56
CA SER A 254 -0.19 11.93 25.72
C SER A 254 -1.61 12.30 26.16
N GLY A 255 -2.57 11.39 26.01
CA GLY A 255 -4.00 11.71 26.17
C GLY A 255 -4.44 12.72 25.11
N LEU A 256 -3.94 12.57 23.88
CA LEU A 256 -4.32 13.41 22.75
C LEU A 256 -5.82 13.28 22.48
N ILE A 257 -6.36 12.09 22.73
CA ILE A 257 -7.79 11.83 22.86
C ILE A 257 -8.12 11.37 24.29
N ALA A 258 -9.34 11.65 24.73
CA ALA A 258 -9.86 11.22 26.02
C ALA A 258 -10.33 9.75 25.99
N ASN A 259 -10.92 9.31 24.86
CA ASN A 259 -11.48 7.98 24.69
C ASN A 259 -11.65 7.61 23.20
N GLU A 260 -12.08 6.38 22.94
CA GLU A 260 -12.35 5.87 21.60
C GLU A 260 -13.49 6.61 20.87
N GLU A 261 -14.44 7.18 21.59
CA GLU A 261 -15.54 7.96 21.00
C GLU A 261 -15.02 9.26 20.40
N GLU A 262 -14.11 9.95 21.09
CA GLU A 262 -13.46 11.15 20.58
C GLU A 262 -12.64 10.85 19.31
N TYR A 263 -11.97 9.70 19.25
CA TYR A 263 -11.29 9.26 18.02
C TYR A 263 -12.27 9.19 16.84
N ASP A 264 -13.42 8.55 17.05
CA ASP A 264 -14.42 8.40 15.99
C ASP A 264 -15.02 9.74 15.57
N GLU A 265 -15.26 10.65 16.50
CA GLU A 265 -15.75 12.00 16.18
C GLU A 265 -14.72 12.80 15.38
N VAL A 266 -13.42 12.69 15.71
CA VAL A 266 -12.34 13.30 14.89
C VAL A 266 -12.35 12.72 13.47
N VAL A 267 -12.50 11.41 13.30
CA VAL A 267 -12.54 10.79 11.97
C VAL A 267 -13.80 11.19 11.18
N LYS A 268 -14.97 11.26 11.84
CA LYS A 268 -16.23 11.71 11.24
C LYS A 268 -16.15 13.17 10.80
N ASP A 269 -15.58 14.04 11.62
CA ASP A 269 -15.37 15.45 11.27
C ASP A 269 -14.45 15.59 10.06
N LEU A 270 -13.33 14.86 10.02
CA LEU A 270 -12.45 14.85 8.84
C LEU A 270 -13.18 14.40 7.58
N ARG A 271 -13.95 13.31 7.65
CA ARG A 271 -14.74 12.80 6.51
C ARG A 271 -15.70 13.88 6.01
N LYS A 272 -16.44 14.53 6.92
CA LYS A 272 -17.40 15.58 6.59
C LYS A 272 -16.69 16.78 5.93
N LYS A 273 -15.58 17.25 6.50
CA LYS A 273 -14.81 18.37 5.94
C LYS A 273 -14.30 18.08 4.54
N CYS A 274 -13.79 16.86 4.28
CA CYS A 274 -13.38 16.45 2.93
C CYS A 274 -14.56 16.51 1.94
N GLU A 275 -15.72 15.99 2.34
CA GLU A 275 -16.95 16.01 1.53
C GLU A 275 -17.41 17.44 1.19
N GLU A 276 -17.24 18.38 2.13
CA GLU A 276 -17.66 19.79 1.98
C GLU A 276 -16.59 20.69 1.34
N THR A 277 -15.37 20.19 1.10
CA THR A 277 -14.24 21.00 0.60
C THR A 277 -13.70 20.48 -0.74
N PRO A 278 -14.27 20.94 -1.87
CA PRO A 278 -13.72 20.69 -3.19
C PRO A 278 -12.24 21.07 -3.31
N GLY A 279 -11.47 20.24 -4.00
CA GLY A 279 -10.01 20.39 -4.12
C GLY A 279 -9.22 19.76 -2.98
N THR A 280 -9.87 19.02 -2.08
CA THR A 280 -9.18 18.17 -1.09
C THR A 280 -8.82 16.82 -1.73
N TYR A 281 -7.54 16.43 -1.69
CA TYR A 281 -7.11 15.19 -2.31
C TYR A 281 -6.00 14.49 -1.53
N PHE A 282 -5.88 13.19 -1.75
CA PHE A 282 -4.76 12.39 -1.28
C PHE A 282 -3.76 12.19 -2.42
N GLU A 283 -2.56 12.77 -2.33
CA GLU A 283 -1.58 12.71 -3.42
C GLU A 283 -0.84 11.38 -3.45
N TYR A 284 -0.81 10.73 -4.61
CA TYR A 284 -0.05 9.51 -4.88
C TYR A 284 1.11 9.80 -5.81
N TRP A 285 2.28 9.27 -5.48
CA TRP A 285 3.48 9.33 -6.30
C TRP A 285 3.78 7.93 -6.84
N VAL A 286 4.07 7.86 -8.13
CA VAL A 286 4.53 6.66 -8.82
C VAL A 286 5.96 6.87 -9.25
N PHE A 287 6.83 6.00 -8.79
CA PHE A 287 8.23 5.97 -9.16
C PHE A 287 8.45 4.82 -10.12
N VAL A 288 8.98 5.10 -11.30
CA VAL A 288 9.38 4.09 -12.28
C VAL A 288 10.88 4.21 -12.46
N ALA A 289 11.59 3.09 -12.40
CA ALA A 289 13.03 3.08 -12.65
C ALA A 289 13.47 1.76 -13.27
N ARG A 290 14.56 1.80 -14.03
CA ARG A 290 15.06 0.67 -14.83
C ARG A 290 16.39 0.17 -14.30
N LYS A 291 16.58 -1.15 -14.28
CA LYS A 291 17.92 -1.74 -14.10
C LYS A 291 18.72 -1.62 -15.40
N PRO A 292 19.97 -1.15 -15.39
CA PRO A 292 20.80 -1.07 -16.60
C PRO A 292 20.88 -2.40 -17.36
N VAL A 293 21.04 -2.34 -18.69
CA VAL A 293 21.11 -3.54 -19.56
C VAL A 293 22.46 -4.26 -19.47
N VAL A 294 23.51 -3.54 -19.04
CA VAL A 294 24.94 -3.90 -19.17
C VAL A 294 25.39 -3.95 -20.62
#